data_AF-A0A6S5CC13-F1
#
_entry.id   AF-A0A6S5CC13-F1
#
_cell.length_a   1.000
_cell.length_b   1.000
_cell.length_c   1.000
_cell.angle_alpha   90.00
_cell.angle_beta   90.00
_cell.angle_gamma   90.00
#
_symmetry.space_group_name_H-M   'P 1'
#
loop_
_entity.id
_entity.type
_entity.pdbx_description
1 polymer ?
#
loop_
_entity_poly.entity_id
_entity_poly.type
_entity_poly.pdbx_seq_one_letter_code
_entity_poly.pdbx_strand_id
1 'polypeptide(L)'
;MKLSEVALLVLMIALTRAQLEEWQLNRDDAIVLAERGVPTVSLWQCGSLKQRMADLGHQSAELQFQYRGQNMADVSHYLEREWKQAGCEQLLVQQGY
;
A
#
# COMPACT_ATOMS: atom_id res chain seq x y z
N MET A 1 -51.11 3.61 3.08
CA MET A 1 -50.03 3.88 2.10
C MET A 1 -50.65 4.15 0.75
N LYS A 2 -50.30 5.24 0.08
CA LYS A 2 -50.78 5.59 -1.25
C LYS A 2 -50.02 4.78 -2.32
N LEU A 3 -50.66 4.52 -3.47
CA LEU A 3 -50.02 3.82 -4.61
C LEU A 3 -48.71 4.49 -5.05
N SER A 4 -48.65 5.82 -4.98
CA SER A 4 -47.45 6.60 -5.27
C SER A 4 -46.28 6.29 -4.32
N GLU A 5 -46.57 6.06 -3.04
CA GLU A 5 -45.56 5.72 -2.02
C GLU A 5 -45.00 4.32 -2.27
N VAL A 6 -45.85 3.37 -2.67
CA VAL A 6 -45.44 2.02 -3.05
C VAL A 6 -44.55 2.06 -4.30
N ALA A 7 -44.94 2.83 -5.32
CA ALA A 7 -44.16 2.98 -6.54
C ALA A 7 -42.77 3.59 -6.29
N LEU A 8 -42.69 4.61 -5.42
CA LEU A 8 -41.43 5.23 -4.99
C LEU A 8 -40.53 4.22 -4.29
N LEU A 9 -41.07 3.39 -3.38
CA LEU A 9 -40.27 2.38 -2.69
C LEU A 9 -39.74 1.31 -3.64
N VAL A 10 -40.56 0.84 -4.57
CA VAL A 10 -40.13 -0.14 -5.58
C VAL A 10 -39.02 0.46 -6.45
N LEU A 11 -39.15 1.71 -6.87
CA LEU A 11 -38.12 2.41 -7.64
C LEU A 11 -36.81 2.54 -6.85
N MET A 12 -36.88 2.94 -5.57
CA MET A 12 -35.71 3.06 -4.71
C MET A 12 -34.99 1.72 -4.52
N ILE A 13 -35.74 0.63 -4.33
CA ILE A 13 -35.18 -0.72 -4.20
C ILE A 13 -34.49 -1.13 -5.51
N ALA A 14 -35.11 -0.86 -6.66
CA ALA A 14 -34.53 -1.18 -7.96
C ALA A 14 -33.22 -0.41 -8.21
N LEU A 15 -33.20 0.90 -7.93
CA LEU A 15 -32.01 1.74 -8.08
C LEU A 15 -30.88 1.31 -7.14
N THR A 16 -31.22 0.98 -5.88
CA THR A 16 -30.22 0.53 -4.90
C THR A 16 -29.59 -0.79 -5.31
N ARG A 17 -30.37 -1.72 -5.89
CA ARG A 17 -29.83 -2.96 -6.45
C ARG A 17 -28.89 -2.71 -7.62
N ALA A 18 -29.29 -1.88 -8.58
CA ALA A 18 -28.46 -1.56 -9.74
C ALA A 18 -27.10 -0.98 -9.31
N GLN A 19 -27.10 -0.06 -8.34
CA GLN A 19 -25.88 0.52 -7.77
C GLN A 19 -25.00 -0.54 -7.09
N LEU A 20 -25.60 -1.49 -6.38
CA LEU A 20 -24.85 -2.57 -5.72
C LEU A 20 -24.25 -3.55 -6.74
N GLU A 21 -24.97 -3.86 -7.81
CA GLU A 21 -24.49 -4.73 -8.91
C GLU A 21 -23.32 -4.07 -9.65
N GLU A 22 -23.44 -2.79 -10.00
CA GLU A 22 -22.34 -2.01 -10.59
C GLU A 22 -21.12 -1.98 -9.68
N TRP A 23 -21.32 -1.73 -8.37
CA TRP A 23 -20.21 -1.73 -7.42
C TRP A 23 -19.53 -3.09 -7.29
N GLN A 24 -20.31 -4.19 -7.31
CA GLN A 24 -19.73 -5.55 -7.28
C GLN A 24 -18.94 -5.86 -8.54
N LEU A 25 -19.45 -5.47 -9.71
CA LEU A 25 -18.75 -5.64 -11.00
C LEU A 25 -17.45 -4.83 -11.02
N ASN A 26 -17.49 -3.59 -10.51
CA ASN A 26 -16.35 -2.68 -10.53
C ASN A 26 -15.40 -2.86 -9.32
N ARG A 27 -15.65 -3.85 -8.46
CA ARG A 27 -14.83 -4.13 -7.27
C ARG A 27 -13.44 -4.60 -7.67
N ASP A 28 -13.36 -5.46 -8.68
CA ASP A 28 -12.09 -6.03 -9.16
C ASP A 28 -11.40 -5.11 -10.19
N ASP A 29 -12.17 -4.20 -10.81
CA ASP A 29 -11.67 -3.11 -11.67
C ASP A 29 -11.37 -1.82 -10.89
N ALA A 30 -11.38 -1.88 -9.56
CA ALA A 30 -11.01 -0.75 -8.72
C ALA A 30 -9.57 -0.34 -9.02
N ILE A 31 -9.40 0.72 -9.80
CA ILE A 31 -8.11 1.34 -10.04
C ILE A 31 -7.66 1.89 -8.69
N VAL A 32 -6.67 1.22 -8.09
CA VAL A 32 -5.92 1.81 -7.00
C VAL A 32 -5.29 3.08 -7.57
N LEU A 33 -5.88 4.22 -7.22
CA LEU A 33 -5.21 5.51 -7.27
C LEU A 33 -4.06 5.40 -6.29
N ALA A 34 -2.98 4.71 -6.68
CA ALA A 34 -1.71 4.92 -6.05
C ALA A 34 -1.53 6.43 -6.08
N GLU A 35 -1.32 7.04 -4.92
CA GLU A 35 -0.83 8.40 -4.86
C GLU A 35 0.53 8.40 -5.58
N ARG A 36 0.50 8.47 -6.92
CA ARG A 36 1.66 8.63 -7.78
C ARG A 36 2.08 10.10 -7.71
N GLY A 37 2.23 10.62 -6.50
CA GLY A 37 3.17 11.71 -6.30
C GLY A 37 4.54 11.19 -6.77
N VAL A 38 5.32 12.06 -7.41
CA VAL A 38 6.74 11.75 -7.67
C VAL A 38 7.34 11.37 -6.32
N PRO A 39 7.96 10.18 -6.17
CA PRO A 39 8.59 9.82 -4.91
C PRO A 39 9.55 10.94 -4.52
N THR A 40 9.33 11.59 -3.38
CA THR A 40 10.24 12.65 -2.89
C THR A 40 11.55 12.06 -2.37
N VAL A 41 11.59 10.73 -2.23
CA VAL A 41 12.78 9.97 -1.88
C VAL A 41 13.77 9.94 -3.04
N SER A 42 15.06 10.09 -2.72
CA SER A 42 16.15 9.95 -3.69
C SER A 42 16.61 8.49 -3.84
N LEU A 43 17.24 8.17 -4.96
CA LEU A 43 17.90 6.87 -5.16
C LEU A 43 18.91 6.55 -4.05
N TRP A 44 19.63 7.56 -3.58
CA TRP A 44 20.63 7.37 -2.52
C TRP A 44 19.97 6.96 -1.20
N GLN A 45 18.84 7.57 -0.85
CA GLN A 45 18.08 7.20 0.34
C GLN A 45 17.56 5.75 0.23
N CYS A 46 16.99 5.37 -0.91
CA CYS A 46 16.55 3.99 -1.14
C CYS A 46 17.72 3.00 -1.15
N GLY A 47 18.86 3.35 -1.75
CA GLY A 47 20.08 2.54 -1.74
C GLY A 47 20.59 2.30 -0.31
N SER A 48 20.59 3.35 0.52
CA SER A 48 20.99 3.23 1.93
C SER A 48 20.07 2.31 2.73
N LEU A 49 18.77 2.36 2.47
CA LEU A 49 17.78 1.51 3.13
C LEU A 49 17.92 0.05 2.69
N LYS A 50 18.11 -0.18 1.39
CA LYS A 50 18.36 -1.52 0.83
C LYS A 50 19.63 -2.14 1.39
N GLN A 51 20.69 -1.34 1.56
CA GLN A 51 21.92 -1.79 2.19
C GLN A 51 21.69 -2.25 3.64
N ARG A 52 20.97 -1.46 4.45
CA ARG A 52 20.63 -1.85 5.83
C ARG A 52 19.83 -3.15 5.90
N MET A 53 18.87 -3.34 5.00
CA MET A 53 18.10 -4.59 4.90
C MET A 53 18.99 -5.78 4.53
N ALA A 54 19.92 -5.60 3.58
CA ALA A 54 20.85 -6.65 3.16
C ALA A 54 21.85 -7.02 4.28
N ASP A 55 22.31 -6.02 5.01
CA ASP A 55 23.25 -6.17 6.13
C ASP A 55 22.59 -6.93 7.31
N LEU A 56 21.28 -6.75 7.55
CA LEU A 56 20.53 -7.56 8.53
C LEU A 56 20.49 -9.03 8.13
N GLY A 57 20.24 -9.32 6.84
CA GLY A 57 20.25 -10.68 6.31
C GLY A 57 21.61 -11.36 6.41
N HIS A 58 22.70 -10.59 6.40
CA HIS A 58 24.08 -11.07 6.54
C HIS A 58 24.63 -11.03 7.98
N GLN A 59 23.79 -10.73 8.98
CA GLN A 59 24.19 -10.63 10.39
C GLN A 59 25.46 -9.79 10.62
N SER A 60 25.58 -8.65 9.95
CA SER A 60 26.78 -7.82 10.03
C SER A 60 27.08 -7.41 11.49
N ALA A 61 28.36 -7.46 11.88
CA ALA A 61 28.77 -7.16 13.24
C ALA A 61 28.42 -5.71 13.65
N GLU A 62 28.45 -4.76 12.71
CA GLU A 62 28.06 -3.37 12.95
C GLU A 62 26.57 -3.23 13.31
N LEU A 63 25.68 -4.00 12.67
CA LEU A 63 24.24 -3.96 12.98
C LEU A 63 23.91 -4.61 14.31
N GLN A 64 24.63 -5.65 14.73
CA GLN A 64 24.46 -6.24 16.06
C GLN A 64 24.72 -5.23 17.17
N PHE A 65 25.63 -4.28 16.96
CA PHE A 65 25.86 -3.17 17.88
C PHE A 65 24.76 -2.10 17.78
N GLN A 66 24.35 -1.73 16.57
CA GLN A 66 23.34 -0.69 16.36
C GLN A 66 21.93 -1.08 16.86
N TYR A 67 21.56 -2.35 16.74
CA TYR A 67 20.25 -2.89 17.13
C TYR A 67 20.33 -3.78 18.37
N ARG A 68 21.37 -3.61 19.19
CA ARG A 68 21.61 -4.43 20.38
C ARG A 68 20.40 -4.39 21.33
N GLY A 69 19.84 -5.57 21.63
CA GLY A 69 18.66 -5.71 22.49
C GLY A 69 17.31 -5.58 21.78
N GLN A 70 17.29 -5.34 20.47
CA GLN A 70 16.09 -5.35 19.65
C GLN A 70 15.88 -6.72 19.01
N ASN A 71 14.62 -7.12 18.84
CA ASN A 71 14.27 -8.33 18.11
C ASN A 71 14.49 -8.11 16.61
N MET A 72 15.37 -8.92 16.00
CA MET A 72 15.76 -8.77 14.59
C MET A 72 14.58 -8.96 13.62
N ALA A 73 13.55 -9.72 13.99
CA ALA A 73 12.33 -9.83 13.19
C ALA A 73 11.55 -8.49 13.15
N ASP A 74 11.47 -7.80 14.29
CA ASP A 74 10.80 -6.50 14.38
C ASP A 74 11.58 -5.42 13.62
N VAL A 75 12.91 -5.46 13.68
CA VAL A 75 13.78 -4.57 12.90
C VAL A 75 13.62 -4.82 11.40
N SER A 76 13.57 -6.08 10.97
CA SER A 76 13.32 -6.44 9.57
C SER A 76 11.98 -5.88 9.07
N HIS A 77 10.90 -6.12 9.83
CA HIS A 77 9.57 -5.61 9.48
C HIS A 77 9.50 -4.08 9.48
N TYR A 78 10.24 -3.41 10.36
CA TYR A 78 10.35 -1.96 10.37
C TYR A 78 10.98 -1.44 9.07
N LEU A 79 12.12 -1.97 8.65
CA LEU A 79 12.79 -1.53 7.43
C LEU A 79 11.97 -1.83 6.16
N GLU A 80 11.28 -2.97 6.12
CA GLU A 80 10.33 -3.28 5.03
C GLU A 80 9.19 -2.28 4.95
N ARG A 81 8.70 -1.81 6.11
CA ARG A 81 7.67 -0.79 6.16
C ARG A 81 8.19 0.56 5.68
N GLU A 82 9.39 0.96 6.11
CA GLU A 82 10.06 2.17 5.62
C GLU A 82 10.25 2.13 4.10
N TRP A 83 10.64 0.97 3.54
CA TRP A 83 10.85 0.79 2.09
C TRP A 83 9.57 1.07 1.31
N LYS A 84 8.46 0.50 1.78
CA LYS A 84 7.13 0.69 1.17
C LYS A 84 6.63 2.11 1.32
N GLN A 85 6.75 2.70 2.51
CA GLN A 85 6.28 4.04 2.81
C GLN A 85 7.07 5.13 2.06
N ALA A 86 8.37 4.94 1.89
CA ALA A 86 9.20 5.85 1.12
C ALA A 86 8.91 5.80 -0.40
N GLY A 87 8.21 4.76 -0.89
CA GLY A 87 7.96 4.56 -2.31
C GLY A 87 9.19 4.11 -3.08
N CYS A 88 10.16 3.46 -2.41
CA CYS A 88 11.42 3.05 -3.04
C CYS A 88 11.21 2.03 -4.17
N GLU A 89 10.23 1.14 -4.05
CA GLU A 89 9.83 0.21 -5.12
C GLU A 89 9.40 0.98 -6.39
N GLN A 90 8.58 2.01 -6.21
CA GLN A 90 8.04 2.82 -7.30
C GLN A 90 9.14 3.65 -7.97
N LEU A 91 10.08 4.19 -7.17
CA LEU A 91 11.23 4.92 -7.68
C LEU A 91 12.11 4.01 -8.56
N LEU A 92 12.43 2.79 -8.11
CA LEU A 92 13.27 1.87 -8.89
C LEU A 92 12.61 1.50 -10.23
N VAL A 93 11.32 1.18 -10.23
CA VAL A 93 10.56 0.89 -11.45
C VAL A 93 10.55 2.08 -12.42
N GLN A 94 10.41 3.31 -11.92
CA GLN A 94 10.48 4.52 -12.75
C GLN A 94 11.87 4.74 -13.35
N GLN A 95 12.92 4.26 -12.70
CA GLN A 95 14.31 4.40 -13.14
C GLN A 95 14.80 3.22 -14.01
N GLY A 96 13.96 2.20 -14.22
CA GLY A 96 14.28 1.02 -15.02
C GLY A 96 15.16 -0.02 -14.30
N TYR A 97 15.12 -0.05 -12.97
CA TYR A 97 15.81 -1.05 -12.13
C TYR A 97 14.86 -2.13 -11.61
#